data_AF-A0A4Z1T6H7-F1
#
_entry.id   AF-A0A4Z1T6H7-F1
#
_cell.length_a   1.000
_cell.length_b   1.000
_cell.length_c   1.000
_cell.angle_alpha   90.00
_cell.angle_beta   90.00
_cell.angle_gamma   90.00
#
_symmetry.space_group_name_H-M   'P 1'
#
loop_
_entity.id
_entity.type
_entity.pdbx_description
1 polymer ?
#
loop_
_entity_poly.entity_id
_entity_poly.type
_entity_poly.pdbx_seq_one_letter_code
_entity_poly.pdbx_strand_id
1 'polypeptide(L)'
;MVKGGGKNARALSCTEGDASGNCKAGSCLDLGTLGKVCKECATTTEASIDGTCSSTVGSNTCSNGVCTACDTSGTKFLFYGGCYNQASGGEGAALCQTASNGKCSERADTATGIFVKGSDSNPSGLYTCDDKTNGVPNCKTCTSPAADKPRCNACRTGFLPDQDKSECIQSSLQHCLLVTDADTCEDGCKTCDSSDCSECLEGHHSSSSSPVVCTKCVLPNCGSRPDSKDVCTTCLNGFQGLWMRSGWLMGARRPQRAPR
;
A
#
# COMPACT_ATOMS: atom_id res chain seq x y z
N MET A 1 21.33 -25.60 -27.66
CA MET A 1 20.89 -24.73 -26.55
C MET A 1 19.37 -24.74 -26.50
N VAL A 2 18.78 -25.54 -25.62
CA VAL A 2 17.32 -25.56 -25.43
C VAL A 2 16.98 -24.35 -24.56
N LYS A 3 16.25 -23.38 -25.13
CA LYS A 3 15.66 -22.27 -24.37
C LYS A 3 14.64 -22.88 -23.40
N GLY A 4 14.97 -22.90 -22.12
CA GLY A 4 14.06 -23.32 -21.06
C GLY A 4 12.83 -22.41 -21.06
N GLY A 5 11.66 -22.99 -21.35
CA GLY A 5 10.38 -22.32 -21.18
C GLY A 5 10.20 -22.00 -19.70
N GLY A 6 10.16 -20.71 -19.38
CA GLY A 6 9.78 -20.24 -18.06
C GLY A 6 8.42 -20.82 -17.73
N LYS A 7 8.35 -21.68 -16.70
CA LYS A 7 7.06 -22.03 -16.10
C LYS A 7 6.48 -20.73 -15.57
N ASN A 8 5.46 -20.21 -16.23
CA ASN A 8 4.68 -19.11 -15.69
C ASN A 8 4.21 -19.56 -14.31
N ALA A 9 4.62 -18.84 -13.26
CA ALA A 9 4.22 -19.13 -11.89
C ALA A 9 2.70 -19.31 -11.88
N ARG A 10 2.24 -20.49 -11.44
CA ARG A 10 0.81 -20.76 -11.31
C ARG A 10 0.27 -19.70 -10.35
N ALA A 11 -0.80 -19.00 -10.75
CA ALA A 11 -1.42 -18.04 -9.86
C ALA A 11 -1.80 -18.76 -8.56
N LEU A 12 -1.33 -18.24 -7.43
CA LEU A 12 -1.65 -18.78 -6.12
C LEU A 12 -3.17 -18.81 -5.97
N SER A 13 -3.73 -19.98 -5.70
CA SER A 13 -5.17 -20.21 -5.62
C SER A 13 -5.51 -20.80 -4.27
N CYS A 14 -6.57 -20.29 -3.64
CA CYS A 14 -6.99 -20.72 -2.31
C CYS A 14 -8.51 -20.95 -2.29
N THR A 15 -8.92 -22.13 -1.83
CA THR A 15 -10.32 -22.55 -1.70
C THR A 15 -10.60 -22.85 -0.24
N GLU A 16 -11.64 -22.24 0.32
CA GLU A 16 -12.06 -22.51 1.71
C GLU A 16 -13.10 -23.63 1.78
N GLY A 17 -13.08 -24.40 2.87
CA GLY A 17 -14.04 -25.46 3.17
C GLY A 17 -13.53 -26.39 4.27
N ASP A 18 -14.30 -27.43 4.61
CA ASP A 18 -13.95 -28.35 5.71
C ASP A 18 -13.27 -29.64 5.24
N ALA A 19 -13.17 -29.86 3.93
CA ALA A 19 -12.57 -31.04 3.33
C ALA A 19 -11.03 -30.96 3.25
N SER A 20 -10.38 -32.13 3.18
CA SER A 20 -8.94 -32.22 2.88
C SER A 20 -8.60 -31.51 1.56
N GLY A 21 -7.44 -30.86 1.54
CA GLY A 21 -6.97 -30.01 0.44
C GLY A 21 -7.52 -28.58 0.46
N ASN A 22 -8.54 -28.29 1.28
CA ASN A 22 -9.08 -26.95 1.42
C ASN A 22 -8.46 -26.21 2.60
N CYS A 23 -8.53 -24.88 2.51
CA CYS A 23 -8.19 -23.97 3.58
C CYS A 23 -9.35 -23.85 4.56
N LYS A 24 -9.01 -23.67 5.82
CA LYS A 24 -10.01 -23.34 6.84
C LYS A 24 -10.69 -22.01 6.48
N ALA A 25 -11.97 -21.85 6.85
CA ALA A 25 -12.69 -20.60 6.63
C ALA A 25 -11.92 -19.38 7.17
N GLY A 26 -11.84 -18.30 6.39
CA GLY A 26 -11.07 -17.08 6.68
C GLY A 26 -9.54 -17.23 6.59
N SER A 27 -9.05 -18.37 6.13
CA SER A 27 -7.62 -18.66 6.05
C SER A 27 -7.03 -18.43 4.67
N CYS A 28 -7.83 -18.03 3.68
CA CYS A 28 -7.30 -17.52 2.41
C CYS A 28 -6.76 -16.08 2.57
N LEU A 29 -5.44 -15.94 2.45
CA LEU A 29 -4.77 -14.64 2.43
C LEU A 29 -4.65 -14.13 0.98
N ASP A 30 -5.17 -12.94 0.73
CA ASP A 30 -5.06 -12.26 -0.55
C ASP A 30 -3.76 -11.45 -0.65
N LEU A 31 -2.94 -11.77 -1.65
CA LEU A 31 -1.66 -11.11 -1.95
C LEU A 31 -1.77 -10.20 -3.19
N GLY A 32 -2.99 -9.83 -3.58
CA GLY A 32 -3.27 -8.96 -4.72
C GLY A 32 -2.97 -9.66 -6.04
N THR A 33 -2.08 -9.08 -6.84
CA THR A 33 -1.74 -9.60 -8.17
C THR A 33 -1.00 -10.94 -8.13
N LEU A 34 -0.47 -11.34 -6.96
CA LEU A 34 0.19 -12.64 -6.77
C LEU A 34 -0.82 -13.79 -6.59
N GLY A 35 -2.08 -13.49 -6.27
CA GLY A 35 -3.12 -14.48 -6.00
C GLY A 35 -3.39 -14.65 -4.50
N LYS A 36 -3.85 -15.83 -4.11
CA LYS A 36 -4.25 -16.15 -2.73
C LYS A 36 -3.55 -17.39 -2.20
N VAL A 37 -3.15 -17.37 -0.94
CA VAL A 37 -2.48 -18.50 -0.27
C VAL A 37 -3.25 -18.98 0.95
N CYS A 38 -3.09 -20.25 1.29
CA CYS A 38 -3.62 -20.85 2.50
C CYS A 38 -2.77 -20.50 3.73
N LYS A 39 -3.36 -19.95 4.78
CA LYS A 39 -2.67 -19.75 6.07
C LYS A 39 -2.80 -20.93 7.02
N GLU A 40 -3.91 -21.64 6.93
CA GLU A 40 -4.28 -22.76 7.80
C GLU A 40 -5.17 -23.72 7.03
N CYS A 41 -4.83 -25.00 7.07
CA CYS A 41 -5.62 -26.06 6.46
C CYS A 41 -6.85 -26.41 7.28
N ALA A 42 -7.90 -26.84 6.58
CA ALA A 42 -9.15 -27.22 7.20
C ALA A 42 -9.01 -28.42 8.14
N THR A 43 -8.12 -29.35 7.78
CA THR A 43 -7.88 -30.59 8.53
C THR A 43 -6.59 -30.51 9.33
N THR A 44 -6.55 -31.23 10.46
CA THR A 44 -5.37 -31.28 11.33
C THR A 44 -4.25 -32.19 10.81
N THR A 45 -4.53 -32.98 9.76
CA THR A 45 -3.60 -33.93 9.12
C THR A 45 -2.81 -33.32 7.97
N GLU A 46 -3.07 -32.05 7.66
CA GLU A 46 -2.42 -31.31 6.59
C GLU A 46 -1.74 -30.06 7.15
N ALA A 47 -0.88 -29.43 6.36
CA ALA A 47 -0.39 -28.10 6.62
C ALA A 47 -0.20 -27.31 5.31
N SER A 48 -0.10 -25.99 5.43
CA SER A 48 0.13 -25.12 4.28
C SER A 48 1.57 -25.24 3.79
N ILE A 49 1.74 -25.83 2.60
CA ILE A 49 3.00 -25.97 1.88
C ILE A 49 2.84 -25.27 0.54
N ASP A 50 3.70 -24.29 0.29
CA ASP A 50 3.68 -23.46 -0.93
C ASP A 50 2.30 -22.82 -1.18
N GLY A 51 1.60 -22.47 -0.09
CA GLY A 51 0.29 -21.83 -0.11
C GLY A 51 -0.89 -22.78 -0.33
N THR A 52 -0.67 -24.10 -0.34
CA THR A 52 -1.69 -25.14 -0.53
C THR A 52 -1.67 -26.17 0.59
N CYS A 53 -2.82 -26.81 0.86
CA CYS A 53 -2.89 -27.84 1.89
C CYS A 53 -2.33 -29.17 1.40
N SER A 54 -1.40 -29.71 2.19
CA SER A 54 -0.70 -30.96 1.87
C SER A 54 -0.50 -31.78 3.13
N SER A 55 -0.72 -33.09 3.03
CA SER A 55 -0.33 -34.07 4.06
C SER A 55 1.18 -34.36 4.06
N THR A 56 1.89 -33.95 3.00
CA THR A 56 3.33 -34.16 2.85
C THR A 56 4.06 -32.89 3.27
N VAL A 57 4.46 -32.83 4.54
CA VAL A 57 5.10 -31.64 5.14
C VAL A 57 6.64 -31.69 5.14
N GLY A 58 7.24 -32.86 4.86
CA GLY A 58 8.69 -33.05 4.85
C GLY A 58 9.33 -32.74 6.21
N SER A 59 10.51 -32.12 6.21
CA SER A 59 11.24 -31.72 7.42
C SER A 59 10.71 -30.45 8.11
N ASN A 60 9.58 -29.89 7.65
CA ASN A 60 8.99 -28.72 8.29
C ASN A 60 8.33 -29.10 9.62
N THR A 61 8.31 -28.17 10.57
CA THR A 61 7.58 -28.34 11.83
C THR A 61 6.17 -27.80 11.67
N CYS A 62 5.22 -28.70 11.47
CA CYS A 62 3.82 -28.36 11.25
C CYS A 62 2.89 -29.20 12.13
N SER A 63 1.78 -28.61 12.54
CA SER A 63 0.76 -29.24 13.36
C SER A 63 -0.55 -28.48 13.21
N ASN A 64 -1.68 -29.19 13.27
CA ASN A 64 -3.02 -28.61 13.28
C ASN A 64 -3.26 -27.60 12.15
N GLY A 65 -2.95 -27.98 10.91
CA GLY A 65 -3.23 -27.16 9.74
C GLY A 65 -2.20 -26.07 9.43
N VAL A 66 -1.22 -25.82 10.32
CA VAL A 66 -0.21 -24.76 10.17
C VAL A 66 1.20 -25.26 10.38
N CYS A 67 2.17 -24.55 9.79
CA CYS A 67 3.59 -24.69 10.09
C CYS A 67 4.04 -23.59 11.06
N THR A 68 4.85 -23.96 12.04
CA THR A 68 5.46 -23.03 13.01
C THR A 68 6.94 -22.80 12.75
N ALA A 69 7.58 -23.70 12.02
CA ALA A 69 8.95 -23.54 11.52
C ALA A 69 9.11 -24.31 10.21
N CYS A 70 9.92 -23.76 9.31
CA CYS A 70 10.27 -24.43 8.07
C CYS A 70 11.66 -25.04 8.18
N ASP A 71 11.88 -26.05 7.36
CA ASP A 71 13.18 -26.69 7.17
C ASP A 71 14.30 -25.64 7.00
N THR A 72 15.29 -25.71 7.88
CA THR A 72 16.40 -24.75 7.93
C THR A 72 17.55 -25.12 7.01
N SER A 73 17.52 -26.31 6.40
CA SER A 73 18.62 -26.85 5.58
C SER A 73 18.58 -26.41 4.11
N GLY A 74 17.63 -25.56 3.71
CA GLY A 74 17.47 -25.13 2.33
C GLY A 74 16.82 -23.76 2.16
N THR A 75 16.19 -23.57 1.00
CA THR A 75 15.59 -22.30 0.53
C THR A 75 14.15 -22.10 1.00
N LYS A 76 13.74 -22.75 2.09
CA LYS A 76 12.37 -22.65 2.61
C LYS A 76 12.26 -21.52 3.63
N PHE A 77 11.08 -20.89 3.68
CA PHE A 77 10.79 -19.85 4.66
C PHE A 77 9.34 -19.91 5.15
N LEU A 78 9.14 -19.43 6.39
CA LEU A 78 7.84 -19.31 7.01
C LEU A 78 7.13 -18.02 6.58
N PHE A 79 5.87 -18.13 6.18
CA PHE A 79 4.98 -17.00 5.91
C PHE A 79 3.54 -17.35 6.28
N TYR A 80 2.94 -16.61 7.22
CA TYR A 80 1.58 -16.84 7.76
C TYR A 80 1.16 -18.32 7.89
N GLY A 81 1.85 -19.09 8.73
CA GLY A 81 1.46 -20.48 9.01
C GLY A 81 1.74 -21.47 7.88
N GLY A 82 2.40 -21.05 6.80
CA GLY A 82 2.83 -21.95 5.72
C GLY A 82 4.33 -21.91 5.47
N CYS A 83 4.86 -23.00 4.91
CA CYS A 83 6.24 -23.10 4.46
C CYS A 83 6.33 -23.01 2.94
N TYR A 84 7.15 -22.08 2.46
CA TYR A 84 7.26 -21.75 1.04
C TYR A 84 8.69 -21.96 0.57
N ASN A 85 8.86 -22.46 -0.65
CA ASN A 85 10.15 -22.71 -1.26
C ASN A 85 10.54 -21.57 -2.21
N GLN A 86 11.64 -20.89 -1.93
CA GLN A 86 12.20 -19.82 -2.77
C GLN A 86 12.83 -20.36 -4.07
N ALA A 87 13.12 -21.66 -4.18
CA ALA A 87 13.80 -22.22 -5.35
C ALA A 87 13.05 -21.86 -6.65
N SER A 88 13.81 -21.52 -7.70
CA SER A 88 13.27 -21.08 -8.99
C SER A 88 12.15 -21.99 -9.50
N GLY A 89 10.97 -21.39 -9.73
CA GLY A 89 9.77 -22.10 -10.18
C GLY A 89 8.88 -22.65 -9.07
N GLY A 90 9.29 -22.51 -7.80
CA GLY A 90 8.42 -22.67 -6.63
C GLY A 90 7.58 -21.42 -6.37
N GLU A 91 6.44 -21.62 -5.72
CA GLU A 91 5.48 -20.57 -5.37
C GLU A 91 6.09 -19.52 -4.43
N GLY A 92 7.00 -19.94 -3.55
CA GLY A 92 7.72 -19.05 -2.64
C GLY A 92 8.66 -18.06 -3.34
N ALA A 93 9.14 -18.36 -4.55
CA ALA A 93 10.00 -17.45 -5.33
C ALA A 93 9.29 -16.13 -5.70
N ALA A 94 7.96 -16.16 -5.80
CA ALA A 94 7.15 -14.97 -6.05
C ALA A 94 7.02 -14.06 -4.82
N LEU A 95 7.38 -14.55 -3.62
CA LEU A 95 7.28 -13.84 -2.35
C LEU A 95 8.66 -13.41 -1.82
N CYS A 96 9.64 -14.30 -1.97
CA CYS A 96 10.96 -14.14 -1.39
C CYS A 96 12.05 -14.37 -2.43
N GLN A 97 12.99 -13.43 -2.51
CA GLN A 97 14.20 -13.53 -3.33
C GLN A 97 15.29 -14.34 -2.64
N THR A 98 15.50 -14.11 -1.35
CA THR A 98 16.57 -14.76 -0.59
C THR A 98 16.00 -15.32 0.71
N ALA A 99 16.10 -16.64 0.86
CA ALA A 99 15.62 -17.37 2.04
C ALA A 99 16.72 -18.27 2.60
N SER A 100 16.86 -18.26 3.93
CA SER A 100 17.78 -19.13 4.65
C SER A 100 17.28 -19.38 6.07
N ASN A 101 17.66 -20.51 6.67
CA ASN A 101 17.32 -20.85 8.05
C ASN A 101 15.80 -20.74 8.35
N GLY A 102 14.95 -21.13 7.40
CA GLY A 102 13.50 -21.08 7.56
C GLY A 102 12.89 -19.67 7.48
N LYS A 103 13.65 -18.66 7.03
CA LYS A 103 13.20 -17.26 6.98
C LYS A 103 13.54 -16.59 5.65
N CYS A 104 12.71 -15.63 5.27
CA CYS A 104 12.97 -14.74 4.14
C CYS A 104 13.79 -13.54 4.62
N SER A 105 14.97 -13.31 4.03
CA SER A 105 15.79 -12.12 4.29
C SER A 105 15.58 -11.04 3.25
N GLU A 106 15.08 -11.40 2.05
CA GLU A 106 14.87 -10.44 0.97
C GLU A 106 13.57 -10.74 0.23
N ARG A 107 12.69 -9.75 0.15
CA ARG A 107 11.41 -9.85 -0.54
C ARG A 107 11.61 -9.92 -2.06
N ALA A 108 10.74 -10.63 -2.77
CA ALA A 108 10.64 -10.49 -4.22
C ALA A 108 10.24 -9.07 -4.68
N ASP A 109 10.89 -8.56 -5.72
CA ASP A 109 10.68 -7.18 -6.23
C ASP A 109 9.23 -6.89 -6.62
N THR A 110 8.57 -7.88 -7.23
CA THR A 110 7.19 -7.77 -7.69
C THR A 110 6.17 -7.89 -6.56
N ALA A 111 6.58 -8.35 -5.37
CA ALA A 111 5.72 -8.58 -4.23
C ALA A 111 5.50 -7.30 -3.40
N THR A 112 5.04 -6.23 -4.05
CA THR A 112 4.96 -4.88 -3.43
C THR A 112 4.00 -4.77 -2.24
N GLY A 113 3.09 -5.73 -2.06
CA GLY A 113 2.13 -5.80 -0.93
C GLY A 113 2.64 -6.55 0.31
N ILE A 114 3.89 -7.00 0.31
CA ILE A 114 4.54 -7.63 1.46
C ILE A 114 5.88 -6.94 1.75
N PHE A 115 6.48 -7.21 2.90
CA PHE A 115 7.79 -6.66 3.31
C PHE A 115 8.51 -7.63 4.24
N VAL A 116 9.85 -7.52 4.29
CA VAL A 116 10.69 -8.23 5.26
C VAL A 116 10.89 -7.32 6.46
N LYS A 117 10.70 -7.85 7.67
CA LYS A 117 11.01 -7.16 8.93
C LYS A 117 12.32 -7.67 9.50
N GLY A 118 13.13 -6.77 10.05
CA GLY A 118 14.46 -7.07 10.57
C GLY A 118 15.54 -6.80 9.53
N SER A 119 16.79 -7.09 9.88
CA SER A 119 17.93 -6.87 8.99
C SER A 119 18.17 -8.07 8.09
N ASP A 120 18.89 -7.87 6.99
CA ASP A 120 19.25 -8.95 6.05
C ASP A 120 19.98 -10.12 6.75
N SER A 121 20.79 -9.80 7.76
CA SER A 121 21.53 -10.80 8.56
C SER A 121 20.70 -11.43 9.69
N ASN A 122 19.58 -10.82 10.07
CA ASN A 122 18.71 -11.35 11.12
C ASN A 122 17.24 -10.97 10.84
N PRO A 123 16.63 -11.56 9.80
CA PRO A 123 15.24 -11.29 9.50
C PRO A 123 14.35 -11.85 10.61
N SER A 124 13.34 -11.08 10.97
CA SER A 124 12.24 -11.54 11.83
C SER A 124 11.24 -12.36 11.02
N GLY A 125 11.00 -12.00 9.76
CA GLY A 125 10.11 -12.72 8.86
C GLY A 125 9.53 -11.83 7.77
N LEU A 126 8.66 -12.44 6.97
CA LEU A 126 7.93 -11.79 5.88
C LEU A 126 6.48 -11.52 6.32
N TYR A 127 5.95 -10.33 6.04
CA TYR A 127 4.63 -9.88 6.49
C TYR A 127 3.90 -9.11 5.39
N THR A 128 2.56 -9.06 5.40
CA THR A 128 1.83 -8.16 4.50
C THR A 128 1.96 -6.72 4.95
N CYS A 129 1.91 -5.79 4.01
CA CYS A 129 2.00 -4.36 4.31
C CYS A 129 0.90 -3.89 5.27
N ASP A 130 -0.26 -4.53 5.28
CA ASP A 130 -1.38 -4.27 6.17
C ASP A 130 -1.46 -5.19 7.39
N ASP A 131 -0.40 -5.95 7.69
CA ASP A 131 -0.37 -6.83 8.85
C ASP A 131 -0.72 -6.05 10.13
N LYS A 132 -1.64 -6.59 10.93
CA LYS A 132 -2.18 -5.90 12.11
C LYS A 132 -1.10 -5.57 13.15
N THR A 133 -0.06 -6.40 13.23
CA THR A 133 0.98 -6.28 14.27
C THR A 133 2.23 -5.61 13.71
N ASN A 134 2.65 -6.01 12.52
CA ASN A 134 3.94 -5.63 11.93
C ASN A 134 3.81 -4.58 10.84
N GLY A 135 2.65 -4.46 10.21
CA GLY A 135 2.39 -3.57 9.08
C GLY A 135 1.75 -2.23 9.47
N VAL A 136 1.28 -1.53 8.43
CA VAL A 136 0.50 -0.30 8.50
C VAL A 136 -0.93 -0.63 8.07
N PRO A 137 -1.94 -0.53 8.96
CA PRO A 137 -3.32 -0.83 8.61
C PRO A 137 -3.78 -0.13 7.34
N ASN A 138 -4.53 -0.82 6.48
CA ASN A 138 -4.99 -0.34 5.18
C ASN A 138 -3.89 -0.04 4.15
N CYS A 139 -2.64 -0.41 4.42
CA CYS A 139 -1.58 -0.25 3.44
C CYS A 139 -1.67 -1.31 2.33
N LYS A 140 -1.65 -0.86 1.08
CA LYS A 140 -1.68 -1.73 -0.10
C LYS A 140 -0.26 -2.10 -0.55
N THR A 141 0.65 -1.13 -0.59
CA THR A 141 2.04 -1.36 -0.98
C THR A 141 2.98 -0.62 -0.05
N CYS A 142 4.13 -1.24 0.24
CA CYS A 142 5.07 -0.69 1.20
C CYS A 142 6.52 -1.03 0.88
N THR A 143 7.41 -0.29 1.50
CA THR A 143 8.85 -0.55 1.53
C THR A 143 9.25 -1.08 2.89
N SER A 144 10.04 -2.15 2.90
CA SER A 144 10.66 -2.72 4.10
C SER A 144 11.60 -1.71 4.76
N PRO A 145 11.60 -1.55 6.09
CA PRO A 145 12.73 -1.01 6.82
C PRO A 145 13.50 -2.14 7.52
N ALA A 146 14.75 -1.88 7.89
CA ALA A 146 15.62 -2.85 8.54
C ALA A 146 15.27 -3.14 10.02
N ALA A 147 14.37 -2.38 10.67
CA ALA A 147 14.07 -2.54 12.11
C ALA A 147 12.60 -2.27 12.51
N ASP A 148 11.93 -1.31 11.87
CA ASP A 148 10.60 -0.82 12.27
C ASP A 148 9.43 -1.32 11.39
N LYS A 149 8.23 -0.74 11.59
CA LYS A 149 7.07 -0.90 10.69
C LYS A 149 7.39 -0.35 9.28
N PRO A 150 6.79 -0.92 8.22
CA PRO A 150 7.06 -0.51 6.86
C PRO A 150 6.52 0.88 6.54
N ARG A 151 7.10 1.51 5.52
CA ARG A 151 6.61 2.78 4.97
C ARG A 151 5.60 2.49 3.87
N CYS A 152 4.39 2.98 4.01
CA CYS A 152 3.29 2.75 3.09
C CYS A 152 3.34 3.69 1.88
N ASN A 153 3.60 3.14 0.70
CA ASN A 153 3.67 3.92 -0.54
C ASN A 153 2.30 4.11 -1.20
N ALA A 154 1.37 3.19 -0.97
CA ALA A 154 0.00 3.32 -1.41
C ALA A 154 -0.96 2.62 -0.44
N CYS A 155 -2.07 3.27 -0.15
CA CYS A 155 -3.13 2.71 0.69
C CYS A 155 -4.22 2.03 -0.14
N ARG A 156 -5.08 1.26 0.53
CA ARG A 156 -6.28 0.67 -0.07
C ARG A 156 -7.28 1.75 -0.46
N THR A 157 -8.19 1.41 -1.36
CA THR A 157 -9.29 2.29 -1.79
C THR A 157 -10.01 2.86 -0.57
N GLY A 158 -10.18 4.19 -0.54
CA GLY A 158 -10.78 4.88 0.60
C GLY A 158 -9.79 5.31 1.68
N PHE A 159 -8.47 5.22 1.45
CA PHE A 159 -7.43 5.72 2.35
C PHE A 159 -6.29 6.40 1.56
N LEU A 160 -5.58 7.37 2.16
CA LEU A 160 -4.31 7.90 1.64
C LEU A 160 -3.19 7.78 2.68
N PRO A 161 -1.93 7.70 2.26
CA PRO A 161 -0.80 7.73 3.18
C PRO A 161 -0.65 9.11 3.83
N ASP A 162 -0.17 9.15 5.07
CA ASP A 162 0.33 10.36 5.74
C ASP A 162 1.66 10.83 5.13
N GLN A 163 2.15 12.00 5.56
CA GLN A 163 3.38 12.62 5.03
C GLN A 163 4.60 11.70 5.16
N ASP A 164 4.74 11.06 6.33
CA ASP A 164 5.84 10.17 6.65
C ASP A 164 5.61 8.73 6.19
N LYS A 165 4.49 8.43 5.53
CA LYS A 165 4.10 7.09 5.08
C LYS A 165 4.00 6.06 6.21
N SER A 166 3.83 6.49 7.45
CA SER A 166 3.64 5.62 8.62
C SER A 166 2.22 5.11 8.78
N GLU A 167 1.23 5.80 8.20
CA GLU A 167 -0.19 5.52 8.41
C GLU A 167 -1.01 5.67 7.13
N CYS A 168 -2.12 4.93 7.04
CA CYS A 168 -3.15 5.13 6.03
C CYS A 168 -4.41 5.69 6.69
N ILE A 169 -4.70 6.95 6.39
CA ILE A 169 -5.83 7.68 6.96
C ILE A 169 -7.05 7.61 6.05
N GLN A 170 -8.24 7.52 6.65
CA GLN A 170 -9.49 7.32 5.90
C GLN A 170 -9.81 8.54 5.05
N SER A 171 -10.13 8.29 3.79
CA SER A 171 -10.40 9.29 2.75
C SER A 171 -11.62 10.18 3.04
N SER A 172 -12.47 9.82 4.02
CA SER A 172 -13.54 10.69 4.51
C SER A 172 -13.06 11.84 5.41
N LEU A 173 -11.82 11.80 5.90
CA LEU A 173 -11.13 12.89 6.61
C LEU A 173 -10.15 13.64 5.71
N GLN A 174 -10.24 13.41 4.40
CA GLN A 174 -9.13 13.64 3.50
C GLN A 174 -9.49 14.62 2.41
N HIS A 175 -9.28 15.91 2.66
CA HIS A 175 -9.09 16.82 1.53
C HIS A 175 -7.87 17.75 1.67
N CYS A 176 -6.89 17.45 2.54
CA CYS A 176 -5.46 17.81 2.42
C CYS A 176 -4.69 17.41 3.70
N LEU A 177 -3.54 16.74 3.59
CA LEU A 177 -2.54 16.66 4.67
C LEU A 177 -1.22 17.27 4.19
N LEU A 178 -0.55 17.94 5.13
CA LEU A 178 0.42 19.03 4.97
C LEU A 178 1.68 18.68 4.16
N VAL A 179 2.16 19.68 3.42
CA VAL A 179 3.59 19.90 3.17
C VAL A 179 4.02 20.98 4.16
N THR A 180 4.98 20.70 5.03
CA THR A 180 5.86 21.73 5.58
C THR A 180 7.27 21.15 5.71
N ASP A 181 8.21 21.76 4.99
CA ASP A 181 9.37 22.37 5.64
C ASP A 181 9.49 23.80 5.11
N ALA A 182 9.84 24.69 6.02
CA ALA A 182 9.69 26.13 5.97
C ALA A 182 10.70 26.86 5.07
N ASP A 183 10.32 28.05 4.60
CA ASP A 183 11.07 29.27 4.94
C ASP A 183 10.15 30.52 4.93
N THR A 184 9.96 31.06 6.13
CA THR A 184 9.54 32.40 6.56
C THR A 184 8.59 33.25 5.68
N CYS A 185 7.30 33.22 6.02
CA CYS A 185 6.45 34.40 6.24
C CYS A 185 5.15 33.96 6.97
N GLU A 186 4.48 34.84 7.70
CA GLU A 186 3.17 34.57 8.33
C GLU A 186 2.16 33.91 7.36
N ASP A 187 1.24 33.12 7.93
CA ASP A 187 0.34 32.16 7.27
C ASP A 187 -0.15 32.59 5.87
N GLY A 188 0.33 31.90 4.84
CA GLY A 188 -0.26 31.97 3.50
C GLY A 188 0.27 33.08 2.58
N CYS A 189 1.37 33.77 2.90
CA CYS A 189 1.97 34.77 2.02
C CYS A 189 3.12 34.24 1.14
N LYS A 190 3.19 34.67 -0.12
CA LYS A 190 4.15 34.25 -1.14
C LYS A 190 5.42 35.11 -1.19
N THR A 191 5.31 36.40 -0.89
CA THR A 191 6.43 37.35 -0.89
C THR A 191 6.26 38.39 0.22
N CYS A 192 7.27 38.52 1.08
CA CYS A 192 7.23 39.41 2.24
C CYS A 192 8.41 40.36 2.23
N ASP A 193 8.15 41.64 2.47
CA ASP A 193 9.18 42.65 2.69
C ASP A 193 8.97 43.27 4.07
N SER A 194 9.94 43.05 4.96
CA SER A 194 10.14 43.52 6.34
C SER A 194 8.97 43.60 7.34
N SER A 195 7.70 43.45 6.96
CA SER A 195 6.49 43.27 7.80
C SER A 195 5.20 43.10 6.96
N ASP A 196 5.22 43.34 5.64
CA ASP A 196 4.02 43.35 4.81
C ASP A 196 4.03 42.23 3.76
N CYS A 197 2.89 41.53 3.67
CA CYS A 197 2.62 40.60 2.57
C CYS A 197 2.29 41.37 1.30
N SER A 198 2.86 40.96 0.16
CA SER A 198 2.58 41.58 -1.15
C SER A 198 1.73 40.71 -2.07
N GLU A 199 1.73 39.39 -1.85
CA GLU A 199 0.95 38.43 -2.63
C GLU A 199 0.65 37.19 -1.79
N CYS A 200 -0.57 36.64 -1.86
CA CYS A 200 -0.91 35.39 -1.18
C CYS A 200 -0.43 34.17 -1.96
N LEU A 201 -0.09 33.09 -1.23
CA LEU A 201 0.14 31.77 -1.79
C LEU A 201 -1.12 31.26 -2.50
N GLU A 202 -0.92 30.40 -3.50
CA GLU A 202 -2.02 29.67 -4.13
C GLU A 202 -2.88 28.95 -3.06
N GLY A 203 -4.20 29.08 -3.17
CA GLY A 203 -5.13 28.55 -2.16
C GLY A 203 -5.49 29.54 -1.04
N HIS A 204 -4.96 30.76 -1.07
CA HIS A 204 -5.27 31.84 -0.14
C HIS A 204 -5.79 33.08 -0.92
N HIS A 205 -6.55 33.92 -0.24
CA HIS A 205 -7.08 35.17 -0.78
C HIS A 205 -6.92 36.29 0.25
N SER A 206 -6.83 37.53 -0.21
CA SER A 206 -6.93 38.71 0.66
C SER A 206 -8.19 39.48 0.32
N SER A 207 -8.92 39.91 1.35
CA SER A 207 -10.07 40.81 1.23
C SER A 207 -9.66 42.29 1.16
N SER A 208 -8.36 42.58 1.24
CA SER A 208 -7.80 43.93 1.19
C SER A 208 -6.52 43.96 0.37
N SER A 209 -6.33 45.04 -0.39
CA SER A 209 -5.11 45.24 -1.20
C SER A 209 -3.97 45.91 -0.42
N SER A 210 -4.26 46.44 0.77
CA SER A 210 -3.25 46.98 1.69
C SER A 210 -3.86 47.19 3.09
N PRO A 211 -3.30 46.58 4.16
CA PRO A 211 -2.28 45.52 4.12
C PRO A 211 -2.88 44.24 3.52
N VAL A 212 -2.09 43.47 2.75
CA VAL A 212 -2.55 42.17 2.24
C VAL A 212 -2.57 41.19 3.40
N VAL A 213 -3.75 40.65 3.71
CA VAL A 213 -3.93 39.65 4.77
C VAL A 213 -4.44 38.37 4.15
N CYS A 214 -3.60 37.34 4.12
CA CYS A 214 -3.91 36.10 3.43
C CYS A 214 -4.78 35.19 4.29
N THR A 215 -6.00 34.98 3.83
CA THR A 215 -6.96 34.04 4.42
C THR A 215 -7.08 32.82 3.53
N LYS A 216 -7.01 31.63 4.11
CA LYS A 216 -7.18 30.37 3.36
C LYS A 216 -8.57 30.28 2.73
N CYS A 217 -8.62 29.82 1.47
CA CYS A 217 -9.88 29.56 0.79
C CYS A 217 -10.66 28.45 1.50
N VAL A 218 -11.94 28.70 1.80
CA VAL A 218 -12.83 27.70 2.43
C VAL A 218 -13.22 26.59 1.44
N LEU A 219 -13.18 26.87 0.13
CA LEU A 219 -13.50 25.91 -0.93
C LEU A 219 -12.24 25.15 -1.37
N PRO A 220 -12.29 23.81 -1.42
CA PRO A 220 -11.16 23.00 -1.85
C PRO A 220 -10.82 23.22 -3.34
N ASN A 221 -9.53 23.18 -3.67
CA ASN A 221 -8.96 23.35 -5.03
C ASN A 221 -9.14 24.72 -5.67
N CYS A 222 -9.42 25.74 -4.85
CA CYS A 222 -9.65 27.10 -5.34
C CYS A 222 -8.39 27.96 -5.32
N GLY A 223 -8.03 28.51 -6.48
CA GLY A 223 -6.88 29.39 -6.69
C GLY A 223 -7.16 30.88 -6.39
N SER A 224 -8.42 31.35 -6.43
CA SER A 224 -8.78 32.73 -6.04
C SER A 224 -10.29 32.90 -5.75
N ARG A 225 -10.66 33.90 -4.93
CA ARG A 225 -12.05 34.31 -4.60
C ARG A 225 -12.31 35.78 -4.95
N PRO A 226 -13.55 36.12 -5.35
CA PRO A 226 -14.19 37.40 -5.04
C PRO A 226 -15.34 37.16 -4.03
N ASP A 227 -15.13 37.57 -2.78
CA ASP A 227 -16.08 38.00 -1.74
C ASP A 227 -17.45 37.31 -1.51
N SER A 228 -17.77 36.16 -2.11
CA SER A 228 -18.97 35.38 -1.78
C SER A 228 -18.62 33.93 -1.43
N LYS A 229 -19.24 33.42 -0.38
CA LYS A 229 -18.73 32.29 0.40
C LYS A 229 -18.78 30.92 -0.31
N ASP A 230 -19.34 30.83 -1.51
CA ASP A 230 -19.67 29.55 -2.15
C ASP A 230 -19.23 29.42 -3.62
N VAL A 231 -18.42 30.35 -4.16
CA VAL A 231 -17.99 30.29 -5.58
C VAL A 231 -16.47 30.38 -5.71
N CYS A 232 -15.89 29.46 -6.49
CA CYS A 232 -14.48 29.48 -6.87
C CYS A 232 -14.31 30.00 -8.31
N THR A 233 -13.48 31.02 -8.53
CA THR A 233 -13.32 31.66 -9.86
C THR A 233 -12.18 31.09 -10.68
N THR A 234 -11.09 30.68 -10.05
CA THR A 234 -9.98 29.97 -10.70
C THR A 234 -9.65 28.73 -9.89
N CYS A 235 -9.38 27.63 -10.57
CA CYS A 235 -8.85 26.44 -9.91
C CYS A 235 -7.32 26.56 -9.80
N LEU A 236 -6.73 25.83 -8.87
CA LEU A 236 -5.28 25.67 -8.79
C LEU A 236 -4.71 25.10 -10.10
N ASN A 237 -3.44 25.39 -10.38
CA ASN A 237 -2.78 24.86 -11.58
C ASN A 237 -2.88 23.32 -11.63
N GLY A 238 -3.29 22.77 -12.78
CA GLY A 238 -3.58 21.34 -12.95
C GLY A 238 -5.04 20.95 -12.72
N PHE A 239 -5.90 21.89 -12.31
CA PHE A 239 -7.34 21.70 -12.19
C PHE A 239 -8.07 22.61 -13.18
N GLN A 240 -9.13 22.11 -13.82
CA GLN A 240 -9.96 22.89 -14.73
C GLN A 240 -11.40 22.97 -14.20
N GLY A 241 -11.97 24.18 -14.21
CA GLY A 241 -13.38 24.40 -13.90
C GLY A 241 -14.26 23.84 -15.02
N LEU A 242 -15.30 23.10 -14.66
CA LEU A 242 -16.32 22.67 -15.62
C LEU A 242 -17.34 23.80 -15.80
N TRP A 243 -17.15 24.59 -16.87
CA TRP A 243 -18.17 25.54 -17.32
C TRP A 243 -19.31 24.79 -18.00
N MET A 244 -20.42 24.61 -17.30
CA MET A 244 -21.74 24.52 -17.95
C MET A 244 -22.76 25.31 -17.17
N ARG A 245 -23.52 26.12 -17.92
CA ARG A 245 -24.60 26.98 -17.45
C ARG A 245 -25.60 26.15 -16.64
N SER A 246 -25.69 26.46 -15.35
CA SER A 246 -26.82 26.16 -14.45
C SER A 246 -26.96 24.72 -13.93
N GLY A 247 -26.33 24.43 -12.78
CA GLY A 247 -26.77 23.43 -11.78
C GLY A 247 -26.19 22.01 -11.90
N TRP A 248 -25.74 21.42 -10.77
CA TRP A 248 -24.98 20.16 -10.73
C TRP A 248 -25.61 19.06 -9.87
N LEU A 249 -25.79 17.87 -10.47
CA LEU A 249 -25.92 16.55 -9.87
C LEU A 249 -24.95 15.60 -10.60
N MET A 250 -24.49 14.57 -9.88
CA MET A 250 -23.33 13.70 -10.12
C MET A 250 -23.26 12.95 -11.47
N GLY A 251 -22.02 12.76 -11.96
CA GLY A 251 -21.54 11.47 -12.47
C GLY A 251 -21.37 11.31 -13.99
N ALA A 252 -20.11 11.22 -14.45
CA ALA A 252 -19.58 10.17 -15.33
C ALA A 252 -18.29 10.60 -16.06
N ARG A 253 -17.30 9.69 -16.14
CA ARG A 253 -16.09 9.83 -16.98
C ARG A 253 -16.45 9.75 -18.47
N ARG A 254 -15.69 10.43 -19.34
CA ARG A 254 -15.67 10.18 -20.80
C ARG A 254 -14.27 10.35 -21.42
N PRO A 255 -14.01 9.79 -22.62
CA PRO A 255 -12.85 8.95 -22.92
C PRO A 255 -11.71 9.71 -23.62
N GLN A 256 -10.50 9.15 -23.53
CA GLN A 256 -9.31 9.67 -24.22
C GLN A 256 -9.48 9.62 -25.74
N ARG A 257 -9.27 10.77 -26.40
CA ARG A 257 -9.08 10.87 -27.86
C ARG A 257 -7.59 10.69 -28.17
N ALA A 258 -7.29 9.83 -29.13
CA ALA A 258 -5.93 9.60 -29.63
C ALA A 258 -5.38 10.84 -30.36
N PRO A 259 -4.06 11.08 -30.30
CA PRO A 259 -3.42 12.19 -30.99
C PRO A 259 -3.25 11.88 -32.49
N ARG A 260 -3.36 12.92 -33.32
CA ARG A 260 -3.01 12.90 -34.75
C ARG A 260 -1.51 13.07 -34.93
#